data_AF-A0A396GJ89-F1
#
_entry.id   AF-A0A396GJ89-F1
#
_cell.length_a   1.000
_cell.length_b   1.000
_cell.length_c   1.000
_cell.angle_alpha   90.00
_cell.angle_beta   90.00
_cell.angle_gamma   90.00
#
_symmetry.space_group_name_H-M   'P 1'
#
loop_
_entity.id
_entity.type
_entity.pdbx_description
1 polymer ?
#
loop_
_entity_poly.entity_id
_entity_poly.type
_entity_poly.pdbx_seq_one_letter_code
_entity_poly.pdbx_strand_id
1 'polypeptide(L)'
;MFLFNDVTPYFFRNLIAYEMCPDVHYNYECCSFFSFMDSLIDNAEDVKELRPAGVFQNLLGSDEDMAKLFNDLGDDLPTKMYCHIAYTKAVAYSKKYILIKHEIEKHYKNKWKTWLAQAYNTHFNTPWAMIAFSAAVLALVLTFIQTWFTMNPK
;
A
#
# COMPACT_ATOMS: atom_id res chain seq x y z
N MET A 1 8.18 -14.20 10.84
CA MET A 1 8.92 -13.96 9.58
C MET A 1 8.68 -15.16 8.67
N PHE A 2 8.15 -14.94 7.47
CA PHE A 2 7.93 -16.02 6.49
C PHE A 2 9.25 -16.38 5.81
N LEU A 3 9.49 -17.67 5.61
CA LEU A 3 10.73 -18.20 5.03
C LEU A 3 10.37 -18.91 3.73
N PHE A 4 11.00 -18.49 2.64
CA PHE A 4 10.75 -19.00 1.30
C PHE A 4 11.98 -19.76 0.79
N ASN A 5 11.78 -21.03 0.42
CA ASN A 5 12.77 -21.94 -0.12
C ASN A 5 12.16 -22.79 -1.25
N ASP A 6 12.93 -23.73 -1.79
CA ASP A 6 12.50 -24.54 -2.96
C ASP A 6 11.26 -25.41 -2.71
N VAL A 7 10.92 -25.71 -1.46
CA VAL A 7 9.73 -26.50 -1.10
C VAL A 7 8.48 -25.63 -1.00
N THR A 8 8.67 -24.35 -0.70
CA THR A 8 7.62 -23.36 -0.48
C THR A 8 6.59 -23.25 -1.62
N PRO A 9 6.98 -23.23 -2.91
CA PRO A 9 6.01 -23.20 -4.02
C PRO A 9 5.02 -24.37 -3.98
N TYR A 10 5.50 -25.59 -3.75
CA TYR A 10 4.65 -26.79 -3.74
C TYR A 10 3.68 -26.78 -2.57
N PHE A 11 4.17 -26.40 -1.39
CA PHE A 11 3.35 -26.29 -0.19
C PHE A 11 2.22 -25.28 -0.37
N PHE A 12 2.52 -24.08 -0.89
CA PHE A 12 1.52 -23.04 -1.06
C PHE A 12 0.55 -23.32 -2.20
N ARG A 13 0.98 -23.94 -3.30
CA ARG A 13 0.07 -24.42 -4.36
C ARG A 13 -0.95 -25.42 -3.81
N ASN A 14 -0.52 -26.34 -2.94
CA ASN A 14 -1.43 -27.27 -2.27
C ASN A 14 -2.40 -26.56 -1.32
N LEU A 15 -1.95 -25.54 -0.57
CA LEU A 15 -2.82 -24.74 0.29
C LEU A 15 -3.84 -23.92 -0.51
N ILE A 16 -3.42 -23.32 -1.62
CA ILE A 16 -4.31 -22.60 -2.54
C ILE A 16 -5.37 -23.57 -3.09
N ALA A 17 -4.95 -24.75 -3.60
CA ALA A 17 -5.88 -25.76 -4.07
C ALA A 17 -6.85 -26.24 -2.97
N TYR A 18 -6.37 -26.36 -1.74
CA TYR A 18 -7.17 -26.74 -0.59
C TYR A 18 -8.20 -25.66 -0.19
N GLU A 19 -7.82 -24.39 -0.16
CA GLU A 19 -8.77 -23.27 0.07
C GLU A 19 -9.82 -23.15 -1.04
N MET A 20 -9.53 -23.67 -2.23
CA MET A 20 -10.44 -23.66 -3.38
C MET A 20 -11.37 -24.86 -3.44
N CYS A 21 -11.28 -25.79 -2.50
CA CYS A 21 -12.20 -26.92 -2.43
C CYS A 21 -13.61 -26.41 -2.05
N PRO A 22 -14.65 -26.69 -2.86
CA PRO A 22 -16.00 -26.18 -2.63
C PRO A 22 -16.64 -26.70 -1.33
N ASP A 23 -16.17 -27.84 -0.83
CA ASP A 23 -16.66 -28.49 0.38
C ASP A 23 -16.09 -27.88 1.66
N VAL A 24 -15.15 -26.93 1.55
CA VAL A 24 -14.48 -26.34 2.71
C VAL A 24 -14.70 -24.83 2.80
N HIS A 25 -15.38 -24.40 3.85
CA HIS A 25 -15.61 -22.98 4.13
C HIS A 25 -14.38 -22.34 4.80
N TYR A 26 -13.41 -21.93 4.00
CA TYR A 26 -12.30 -21.09 4.46
C TYR A 26 -12.54 -19.60 4.19
N ASN A 27 -11.79 -18.77 4.93
CA ASN A 27 -11.79 -17.32 4.76
C ASN A 27 -10.77 -16.85 3.71
N TYR A 28 -10.25 -17.76 2.86
CA TYR A 28 -9.30 -17.45 1.78
C TYR A 28 -8.06 -16.68 2.25
N GLU A 29 -7.52 -17.03 3.42
CA GLU A 29 -6.42 -16.28 4.02
C GLU A 29 -5.12 -16.49 3.23
N CYS A 30 -4.87 -17.70 2.73
CA CYS A 30 -3.72 -18.00 1.89
C CYS A 30 -3.81 -17.28 0.55
N CYS A 31 -4.94 -17.43 -0.16
CA CYS A 31 -5.17 -16.74 -1.44
C CYS A 31 -5.10 -15.21 -1.30
N SER A 32 -5.61 -14.66 -0.19
CA SER A 32 -5.56 -13.21 0.06
C SER A 32 -4.16 -12.71 0.39
N PHE A 33 -3.38 -13.51 1.13
CA PHE A 33 -1.98 -13.21 1.38
C PHE A 33 -1.17 -13.14 0.08
N PHE A 34 -1.28 -14.15 -0.79
CA PHE A 34 -0.56 -14.14 -2.06
C PHE A 34 -1.04 -13.05 -3.00
N SER A 35 -2.35 -12.76 -3.03
CA SER A 35 -2.88 -11.62 -3.79
C SER A 35 -2.30 -10.29 -3.33
N PHE A 36 -2.06 -10.15 -2.01
CA PHE A 36 -1.43 -8.96 -1.46
C PHE A 36 0.05 -8.87 -1.82
N MET A 37 0.79 -9.97 -1.65
CA MET A 37 2.22 -10.00 -1.96
C MET A 37 2.51 -9.78 -3.45
N ASP A 38 1.73 -10.41 -4.34
CA ASP A 38 1.76 -10.19 -5.80
C ASP A 38 1.47 -8.73 -6.17
N SER A 39 0.62 -8.03 -5.40
CA SER A 39 0.37 -6.60 -5.64
C SER A 39 1.50 -5.67 -5.16
N LEU A 40 2.42 -6.17 -4.34
CA LEU A 40 3.56 -5.42 -3.80
C LEU A 40 4.88 -5.75 -4.51
N ILE A 41 4.98 -6.93 -5.12
CA ILE A 41 6.22 -7.46 -5.70
C ILE A 41 5.95 -7.76 -7.16
N ASP A 42 6.53 -6.96 -8.05
CA ASP A 42 6.50 -7.20 -9.50
C ASP A 42 7.88 -7.62 -9.99
N ASN A 43 8.94 -7.07 -9.40
CA ASN A 43 10.34 -7.29 -9.80
C ASN A 43 11.29 -7.48 -8.60
N ALA A 44 12.58 -7.69 -8.90
CA ALA A 44 13.61 -7.93 -7.89
C ALA A 44 13.91 -6.68 -7.03
N GLU A 45 13.67 -5.49 -7.56
CA GLU A 45 13.83 -4.22 -6.82
C GLU A 45 12.82 -4.15 -5.66
N ASP A 46 11.57 -4.55 -5.89
CA ASP A 46 10.54 -4.61 -4.85
C ASP A 46 10.96 -5.59 -3.73
N VAL A 47 11.53 -6.75 -4.10
CA VAL A 47 12.08 -7.73 -3.14
C VAL A 47 13.26 -7.16 -2.35
N LYS A 48 14.10 -6.32 -2.97
CA LYS A 48 15.22 -5.63 -2.31
C LYS A 48 14.75 -4.61 -1.29
N GLU A 49 13.60 -3.98 -1.50
CA GLU A 49 13.01 -3.05 -0.52
C GLU A 49 12.32 -3.79 0.64
N LEU A 50 11.58 -4.87 0.37
CA LEU A 50 10.78 -5.56 1.38
C LEU A 50 11.61 -6.48 2.31
N ARG A 51 12.74 -7.01 1.84
CA ARG A 51 13.62 -7.87 2.64
C ARG A 51 14.20 -7.18 3.88
N PRO A 52 14.84 -6.00 3.80
CA PRO A 52 15.36 -5.31 4.98
C PRO A 52 14.25 -4.84 5.92
N ALA A 53 13.02 -4.64 5.41
CA ALA A 53 11.84 -4.37 6.22
C ALA A 53 11.34 -5.60 7.01
N GLY A 54 11.93 -6.78 6.80
CA GLY A 54 11.64 -8.00 7.55
C GLY A 54 10.31 -8.66 7.17
N VAL A 55 9.78 -8.38 5.98
CA VAL A 55 8.51 -8.95 5.50
C VAL A 55 8.66 -10.47 5.30
N PHE A 56 9.80 -10.90 4.75
CA PHE A 56 10.14 -12.31 4.53
C PHE A 56 11.66 -12.53 4.47
N GLN A 57 12.06 -13.80 4.62
CA GLN A 57 13.42 -14.29 4.35
C GLN A 57 13.45 -15.03 3.02
N ASN A 58 14.35 -14.60 2.15
CA ASN A 58 14.61 -15.22 0.85
C ASN A 58 15.74 -16.26 1.01
N LEU A 59 15.43 -17.54 0.80
CA LEU A 59 16.39 -18.65 0.70
C LEU A 59 16.39 -19.31 -0.70
N LEU A 60 15.71 -18.70 -1.69
CA LEU A 60 15.64 -19.18 -3.07
C LEU A 60 16.90 -18.85 -3.88
N GLY A 61 17.84 -18.12 -3.29
CA GLY A 61 19.14 -17.80 -3.89
C GLY A 61 19.22 -16.38 -4.49
N SER A 62 18.21 -15.95 -5.26
CA SER A 62 18.17 -14.61 -5.86
C SER A 62 16.86 -13.87 -5.58
N ASP A 63 16.88 -12.55 -5.74
CA ASP A 63 15.69 -11.72 -5.54
C ASP A 63 14.73 -11.81 -6.72
N GLU A 64 15.29 -12.08 -7.90
CA GLU A 64 14.59 -12.38 -9.12
C GLU A 64 13.76 -13.68 -8.97
N ASP A 65 14.34 -14.73 -8.37
CA ASP A 65 13.63 -15.98 -8.10
C ASP A 65 12.50 -15.81 -7.08
N MET A 66 12.70 -14.94 -6.09
CA MET A 66 11.67 -14.60 -5.10
C MET A 66 10.52 -13.81 -5.74
N ALA A 67 10.83 -12.82 -6.58
CA ALA A 67 9.81 -12.05 -7.31
C ALA A 67 9.02 -12.98 -8.23
N LYS A 68 9.72 -13.82 -8.99
CA LYS A 68 9.10 -14.82 -9.86
C LYS A 68 8.20 -15.77 -9.09
N LEU A 69 8.61 -16.24 -7.90
CA LEU A 69 7.77 -17.12 -7.08
C LEU A 69 6.44 -16.45 -6.71
N PHE A 70 6.47 -15.19 -6.28
CA PHE A 70 5.25 -14.47 -5.90
C PHE A 70 4.35 -14.21 -7.12
N ASN A 71 4.94 -13.82 -8.26
CA ASN A 71 4.20 -13.60 -9.50
C ASN A 71 3.55 -14.89 -10.01
N ASP A 72 4.32 -15.99 -10.04
CA ASP A 72 3.83 -17.31 -10.47
C ASP A 72 2.69 -17.78 -9.55
N LEU A 73 2.86 -17.69 -8.23
CA LEU A 73 1.81 -18.06 -7.26
C LEU A 73 0.59 -17.13 -7.36
N GLY A 74 0.81 -15.84 -7.64
CA GLY A 74 -0.23 -14.84 -7.85
C GLY A 74 -1.07 -15.13 -9.08
N ASP A 75 -0.43 -15.53 -10.18
CA ASP A 75 -1.07 -15.94 -11.43
C ASP A 75 -1.92 -17.22 -11.29
N ASP A 76 -1.50 -18.14 -10.43
CA ASP A 76 -2.30 -19.33 -10.10
C ASP A 76 -3.54 -19.01 -9.25
N LEU A 77 -3.69 -17.78 -8.76
CA LEU A 77 -4.82 -17.43 -7.91
C LEU A 77 -6.13 -17.37 -8.71
N PRO A 78 -7.21 -17.94 -8.17
CA PRO A 78 -8.54 -17.89 -8.79
C PRO A 78 -9.03 -16.47 -9.06
N THR A 79 -8.55 -15.50 -8.27
CA THR A 79 -8.78 -14.07 -8.46
C THR A 79 -8.51 -13.62 -9.90
N LYS A 80 -7.37 -14.01 -10.47
CA LYS A 80 -6.97 -13.63 -11.83
C LYS A 80 -7.72 -14.48 -12.87
N MET A 81 -8.04 -15.74 -12.55
CA MET A 81 -8.76 -16.66 -13.43
C MET A 81 -10.25 -16.30 -13.64
N TYR A 82 -10.95 -15.84 -12.60
CA TYR A 82 -12.38 -15.50 -12.70
C TYR A 82 -12.65 -14.12 -13.33
N CYS A 83 -11.64 -13.26 -13.43
CA CYS A 83 -11.78 -11.93 -14.03
C CYS A 83 -12.10 -11.97 -15.54
N HIS A 84 -11.89 -13.10 -16.22
CA HIS A 84 -12.05 -13.21 -17.67
C HIS A 84 -13.42 -13.74 -18.15
N ILE A 85 -14.25 -14.30 -17.25
CA ILE A 85 -15.48 -15.01 -17.66
C ILE A 85 -16.75 -14.51 -16.93
N ALA A 86 -16.66 -13.93 -15.72
CA ALA A 86 -17.84 -13.33 -15.07
C ALA A 86 -17.47 -12.31 -13.98
N TYR A 87 -18.13 -11.15 -13.97
CA TYR A 87 -18.19 -10.26 -12.82
C TYR A 87 -19.07 -10.87 -11.72
N THR A 88 -18.61 -11.95 -11.09
CA THR A 88 -19.18 -12.39 -9.83
C THR A 88 -18.39 -11.75 -8.69
N LYS A 89 -19.09 -11.26 -7.66
CA LYS A 89 -18.49 -10.80 -6.39
C LYS A 89 -17.86 -11.96 -5.57
N ALA A 90 -17.38 -13.00 -6.25
CA ALA A 90 -17.09 -14.33 -5.70
C ALA A 90 -15.60 -14.66 -5.64
N VAL A 91 -14.70 -13.70 -5.87
CA VAL A 91 -13.35 -13.83 -5.31
C VAL A 91 -13.47 -13.39 -3.86
N ALA A 92 -13.76 -14.35 -2.99
CA ALA A 92 -13.83 -14.10 -1.57
C ALA A 92 -12.39 -13.86 -1.08
N TYR A 93 -12.03 -12.59 -0.93
CA TYR A 93 -10.87 -12.25 -0.14
C TYR A 93 -11.22 -12.32 1.34
N SER A 94 -10.22 -12.61 2.17
CA SER A 94 -10.35 -12.50 3.60
C SER A 94 -10.73 -11.06 3.97
N LYS A 95 -11.61 -10.91 4.97
CA LYS A 95 -12.03 -9.57 5.43
C LYS A 95 -10.82 -8.72 5.82
N LYS A 96 -9.77 -9.33 6.34
CA LYS A 96 -8.52 -8.65 6.72
C LYS A 96 -7.83 -8.03 5.53
N TYR A 97 -7.69 -8.76 4.42
CA TYR A 97 -7.10 -8.22 3.19
C TYR A 97 -7.87 -7.01 2.67
N ILE A 98 -9.21 -7.11 2.61
CA ILE A 98 -10.06 -6.01 2.14
C ILE A 98 -9.85 -4.75 3.00
N LEU A 99 -9.81 -4.92 4.32
CA LEU A 99 -9.59 -3.82 5.26
C LEU A 99 -8.20 -3.19 5.07
N ILE A 100 -7.14 -3.99 5.01
CA ILE A 100 -5.76 -3.52 4.85
C ILE A 100 -5.61 -2.77 3.52
N LYS A 101 -6.10 -3.34 2.41
CA LYS A 101 -6.05 -2.70 1.10
C LYS A 101 -6.79 -1.37 1.10
N HIS A 102 -7.97 -1.32 1.71
CA HIS A 102 -8.73 -0.08 1.84
C HIS A 102 -7.99 0.99 2.65
N GLU A 103 -7.36 0.60 3.76
CA GLU A 103 -6.59 1.52 4.60
C GLU A 103 -5.37 2.08 3.87
N ILE A 104 -4.63 1.22 3.16
CA ILE A 104 -3.50 1.63 2.32
C ILE A 104 -3.96 2.60 1.22
N GLU A 105 -5.03 2.27 0.50
CA GLU A 105 -5.58 3.17 -0.53
C GLU A 105 -6.04 4.51 0.05
N LYS A 106 -6.70 4.49 1.21
CA LYS A 106 -7.15 5.71 1.89
C LYS A 106 -5.96 6.56 2.32
N HIS A 107 -4.90 5.95 2.83
CA HIS A 107 -3.67 6.64 3.18
C HIS A 107 -3.03 7.28 1.95
N TYR A 108 -2.89 6.52 0.86
CA TYR A 108 -2.27 6.99 -0.38
C TYR A 108 -3.09 8.09 -1.08
N LYS A 109 -4.43 8.00 -1.04
CA LYS A 109 -5.33 9.05 -1.55
C LYS A 109 -5.31 10.31 -0.69
N ASN A 110 -5.07 10.18 0.62
CA ASN A 110 -4.96 11.32 1.53
C ASN A 110 -3.58 11.98 1.46
N LYS A 111 -3.28 12.58 0.30
CA LYS A 111 -1.99 13.23 0.03
C LYS A 111 -1.72 14.48 0.86
N TRP A 112 -2.69 14.98 1.62
CA TRP A 112 -2.54 16.22 2.40
C TRP A 112 -1.30 16.21 3.29
N LYS A 113 -1.05 15.10 3.99
CA LYS A 113 0.13 14.97 4.87
C LYS A 113 1.43 14.91 4.08
N THR A 114 1.44 14.23 2.92
CA THR A 114 2.59 14.15 2.03
C THR A 114 2.94 15.51 1.43
N TRP A 115 1.93 16.24 0.94
CA TRP A 115 2.08 17.60 0.43
C TRP A 115 2.60 18.55 1.51
N LEU A 116 2.08 18.44 2.74
CA LEU A 116 2.53 19.28 3.85
C LEU A 116 3.99 18.98 4.24
N ALA A 117 4.36 17.70 4.29
CA ALA A 117 5.74 17.27 4.57
C ALA A 117 6.71 17.70 3.46
N GLN A 118 6.31 17.59 2.20
CA GLN A 118 7.09 18.09 1.07
C GLN A 118 7.21 19.61 1.10
N ALA A 119 6.13 20.36 1.30
CA ALA A 119 6.17 21.81 1.40
C ALA A 119 7.08 22.27 2.56
N TYR A 120 7.01 21.58 3.70
CA TYR A 120 7.89 21.82 4.84
C TYR A 120 9.36 21.60 4.48
N ASN A 121 9.70 20.44 3.92
CA ASN A 121 11.07 20.09 3.61
C ASN A 121 11.63 20.93 2.43
N THR A 122 10.81 21.34 1.45
CA THR A 122 11.32 22.09 0.30
C THR A 122 11.38 23.60 0.55
N HIS A 123 10.37 24.16 1.22
CA HIS A 123 10.24 25.62 1.38
C HIS A 123 10.57 26.10 2.79
N PHE A 124 10.34 25.28 3.82
CA PHE A 124 10.53 25.65 5.23
C PHE A 124 11.79 25.04 5.85
N ASN A 125 12.68 24.46 5.03
CA ASN A 125 13.95 23.88 5.50
C ASN A 125 14.95 24.91 6.04
N THR A 126 14.69 26.21 5.87
CA THR A 126 15.48 27.25 6.53
C THR A 126 14.62 28.00 7.55
N PRO A 127 15.14 28.27 8.77
CA PRO A 127 14.43 29.04 9.77
C PRO A 127 13.94 30.41 9.25
N TRP A 128 14.70 31.00 8.32
CA TRP A 128 14.39 32.27 7.69
C TRP A 128 13.12 32.23 6.83
N ALA A 129 12.91 31.16 6.05
CA ALA A 129 11.71 31.03 5.24
C ALA A 129 10.44 30.89 6.10
N MET A 130 10.53 30.18 7.23
CA MET A 130 9.46 30.09 8.24
C MET A 130 9.11 31.46 8.83
N ILE A 131 10.11 32.26 9.21
CA ILE A 131 9.92 33.59 9.77
C ILE A 131 9.30 34.54 8.74
N ALA A 132 9.81 34.55 7.50
CA ALA A 132 9.31 35.40 6.44
C ALA A 132 7.85 35.08 6.08
N PHE A 133 7.51 33.78 5.97
CA PHE A 133 6.14 33.33 5.74
C PHE A 133 5.22 33.76 6.89
N SER A 134 5.65 33.57 8.13
CA SER A 134 4.88 33.97 9.32
C SER A 134 4.62 35.47 9.37
N ALA A 135 5.63 36.29 9.04
CA ALA A 135 5.49 37.74 8.95
C ALA A 135 4.49 38.15 7.85
N ALA A 136 4.56 37.51 6.68
CA ALA A 136 3.61 37.77 5.59
C ALA A 136 2.17 37.41 5.97
N VAL A 137 1.96 36.27 6.64
CA VAL A 137 0.63 35.85 7.13
C VAL A 137 0.10 36.85 8.17
N LEU A 138 0.93 37.28 9.13
CA LEU A 138 0.54 38.30 10.11
C LEU A 138 0.16 39.61 9.45
N ALA A 139 0.94 40.07 8.46
CA ALA A 139 0.63 41.28 7.70
C ALA A 139 -0.72 41.17 6.97
N LEU A 140 -1.00 40.03 6.32
CA LEU A 140 -2.29 39.78 5.65
C LEU A 140 -3.45 39.80 6.64
N VAL A 141 -3.31 39.17 7.81
CA VAL A 141 -4.34 39.16 8.85
C VAL A 141 -4.63 40.57 9.36
N LEU A 142 -3.57 41.35 9.64
CA LEU A 142 -3.72 42.75 10.06
C LEU A 142 -4.42 43.58 8.98
N THR A 143 -4.05 43.40 7.71
CA THR A 143 -4.67 44.11 6.58
C THR A 143 -6.14 43.75 6.43
N PHE A 144 -6.49 42.48 6.62
CA PHE A 144 -7.88 42.02 6.60
C PHE A 144 -8.69 42.65 7.72
N ILE A 145 -8.17 42.65 8.95
CA ILE A 145 -8.81 43.30 10.11
C ILE A 145 -9.01 44.80 9.86
N GLN A 146 -7.98 45.49 9.36
CA GLN A 146 -8.06 46.91 9.02
C GLN A 146 -9.14 47.18 7.96
N THR A 147 -9.19 46.35 6.91
CA THR A 147 -10.19 46.46 5.85
C THR A 147 -11.60 46.23 6.39
N TRP A 148 -11.78 45.24 7.26
CA TRP A 148 -13.05 44.95 7.92
C TRP A 148 -13.58 46.13 8.75
N PHE A 149 -12.72 46.72 9.60
CA PHE A 149 -13.08 47.91 10.37
C PHE A 149 -13.32 49.15 9.50
N THR A 150 -12.67 49.23 8.34
CA THR A 150 -12.88 50.33 7.38
C THR A 150 -14.22 50.18 6.64
N MET A 151 -14.65 48.95 6.33
CA MET A 151 -15.93 48.67 5.66
C MET A 151 -17.14 48.66 6.60
N ASN A 152 -16.95 48.32 7.87
CA ASN A 152 -17.97 48.43 8.91
C ASN A 152 -17.58 49.50 9.95
N PRO A 153 -17.52 50.79 9.56
CA PRO A 153 -17.34 51.86 10.54
C PRO A 153 -18.60 51.91 11.42
N LYS A 154 -18.41 52.04 12.73
CA LYS A 154 -19.51 52.26 13.68
C LYS A 154 -20.16 53.62 13.48
#